data_AF-A0A524HJB7-F1
#
_entry.id   AF-A0A524HJB7-F1
#
_cell.length_a   1.000
_cell.length_b   1.000
_cell.length_c   1.000
_cell.angle_alpha   90.00
_cell.angle_beta   90.00
_cell.angle_gamma   90.00
#
_symmetry.space_group_name_H-M   'P 1'
#
loop_
_entity.id
_entity.type
_entity.pdbx_description
1 polymer ?
#
loop_
_entity_poly.entity_id
_entity_poly.type
_entity_poly.pdbx_seq_one_letter_code
_entity_poly.pdbx_strand_id
1 'polypeptide(L)'
;MGQYIRDKGNEYGTTTGRPRRCGWFDAVVVSYAVKIGSIDEIVLLHLDTMSGLKEIQVCNAYEIDGKETTFFPSNIIRLAKARCVYETVPGWDEDITEAKNFDELPVNAKNYVKLIEKLIGRPIRMVGVGPKRTQTIYR
;
A
#
# COMPACT_ATOMS: atom_id res chain seq x y z
N MET A 1 -5.06 14.04 1.10
CA MET A 1 -4.39 12.76 0.77
C MET A 1 -5.24 11.83 -0.09
N GLY A 2 -6.40 11.35 0.37
CA GLY A 2 -7.22 10.40 -0.43
C GLY A 2 -7.59 10.91 -1.84
N GLN A 3 -7.78 12.22 -2.02
CA GLN A 3 -7.99 12.82 -3.35
C GLN A 3 -6.74 12.72 -4.24
N TYR A 4 -5.54 12.96 -3.69
CA TYR A 4 -4.29 12.86 -4.42
C TYR A 4 -4.07 11.45 -4.98
N ILE A 5 -4.19 10.43 -4.11
CA ILE A 5 -4.05 9.02 -4.51
C ILE A 5 -5.11 8.66 -5.58
N ARG A 6 -6.35 9.15 -5.41
CA ARG A 6 -7.42 8.92 -6.37
C ARG A 6 -7.09 9.48 -7.75
N ASP A 7 -6.64 10.74 -7.81
CA ASP A 7 -6.35 11.41 -9.07
C ASP A 7 -5.14 10.80 -9.75
N LYS A 8 -4.06 10.56 -9.00
CA LYS A 8 -2.84 9.96 -9.55
C LYS A 8 -3.06 8.52 -10.01
N GLY A 9 -3.86 7.74 -9.28
CA GLY A 9 -4.21 6.35 -9.62
C GLY A 9 -5.40 6.18 -10.57
N ASN A 10 -6.02 7.28 -11.03
CA ASN A 10 -7.26 7.25 -11.82
C ASN A 10 -8.35 6.35 -11.20
N GLU A 11 -8.58 6.49 -9.90
CA GLU A 11 -9.49 5.63 -9.12
C GLU A 11 -10.96 6.07 -9.24
N TYR A 12 -11.45 5.98 -10.47
CA TYR A 12 -12.82 6.31 -10.87
C TYR A 12 -13.48 5.11 -11.55
N GLY A 13 -14.80 4.97 -11.40
CA GLY A 13 -15.57 3.97 -12.13
C GLY A 13 -15.50 4.23 -13.63
N THR A 14 -15.12 3.23 -14.43
CA THR A 14 -14.89 3.39 -15.88
C THR A 14 -16.13 3.82 -16.65
N THR A 15 -17.32 3.34 -16.26
CA THR A 15 -18.59 3.71 -16.92
C THR A 15 -19.23 4.96 -16.33
N THR A 16 -19.22 5.08 -14.99
CA THR A 16 -20.00 6.09 -14.28
C THR A 16 -19.21 7.34 -13.90
N GLY A 17 -17.87 7.29 -13.96
CA GLY A 17 -17.00 8.33 -13.43
C GLY A 17 -17.07 8.48 -11.91
N ARG A 18 -17.75 7.57 -11.19
CA ARG A 18 -17.93 7.70 -9.73
C ARG A 18 -16.58 7.55 -9.02
N PRO A 19 -16.20 8.49 -8.13
CA PRO A 19 -14.93 8.42 -7.39
C PRO A 19 -14.93 7.25 -6.40
N ARG A 20 -13.84 6.48 -6.37
CA ARG A 20 -13.61 5.44 -5.34
C ARG A 20 -13.06 6.06 -4.07
N ARG A 21 -13.30 5.43 -2.92
CA ARG A 21 -12.67 5.82 -1.65
C ARG A 21 -11.23 5.32 -1.67
N CYS A 22 -10.28 6.22 -1.41
CA CYS A 22 -8.86 5.91 -1.35
C CYS A 22 -8.32 6.26 0.04
N GLY A 23 -7.32 5.49 0.48
CA GLY A 23 -6.65 5.65 1.74
C GLY A 23 -5.24 5.09 1.66
N TRP A 24 -4.53 5.15 2.77
CA TRP A 24 -3.20 4.58 2.90
C TRP A 24 -3.20 3.05 2.86
N PHE A 25 -2.02 2.46 2.64
CA PHE A 25 -1.86 1.02 2.72
C PHE A 25 -2.15 0.53 4.14
N ASP A 26 -2.91 -0.56 4.23
CA ASP A 26 -3.29 -1.18 5.50
C ASP A 26 -2.62 -2.55 5.61
N ALA A 27 -1.54 -2.62 6.40
CA ALA A 27 -0.81 -3.86 6.57
C ALA A 27 -1.55 -4.85 7.49
N VAL A 28 -2.47 -4.39 8.35
CA VAL A 28 -3.24 -5.26 9.25
C VAL A 28 -4.18 -6.16 8.45
N VAL A 29 -4.95 -5.58 7.53
CA VAL A 29 -5.87 -6.35 6.69
C VAL A 29 -5.11 -7.24 5.70
N VAL A 30 -3.99 -6.77 5.14
CA VAL A 30 -3.17 -7.57 4.22
C VAL A 30 -2.48 -8.72 4.93
N SER A 31 -1.90 -8.50 6.12
CA SER A 31 -1.32 -9.58 6.95
C SER A 31 -2.37 -10.62 7.33
N TYR A 32 -3.60 -10.20 7.62
CA TYR A 32 -4.72 -11.12 7.84
C TYR A 32 -5.03 -11.94 6.58
N ALA A 33 -5.16 -11.29 5.40
CA ALA A 33 -5.40 -11.96 4.12
C ALA A 33 -4.31 -13.00 3.78
N VAL A 34 -3.04 -12.65 4.01
CA VAL A 34 -1.89 -13.55 3.85
C VAL A 34 -2.05 -14.81 4.69
N LYS A 35 -2.41 -14.66 5.97
CA LYS A 35 -2.54 -15.78 6.90
C LYS A 35 -3.69 -16.72 6.54
N ILE A 36 -4.85 -16.17 6.19
CA ILE A 36 -6.03 -16.99 5.86
C ILE A 36 -5.95 -17.62 4.47
N GLY A 37 -5.26 -16.95 3.53
CA GLY A 37 -5.12 -17.40 2.15
C GLY A 37 -3.90 -18.26 1.90
N SER A 38 -3.07 -18.51 2.93
CA SER A 38 -1.76 -19.17 2.79
C SER A 38 -0.93 -18.57 1.65
N ILE A 39 -0.89 -17.24 1.59
CA ILE A 39 -0.22 -16.52 0.49
C ILE A 39 1.28 -16.52 0.75
N ASP A 40 2.05 -17.03 -0.21
CA ASP A 40 3.51 -17.08 -0.12
C ASP A 40 4.20 -15.84 -0.67
N GLU A 41 3.64 -15.22 -1.71
CA GLU A 41 4.27 -14.12 -2.44
C GLU A 41 3.25 -13.03 -2.81
N ILE A 42 3.71 -11.78 -2.83
CA ILE A 42 2.86 -10.60 -3.03
C ILE A 42 3.27 -9.85 -4.30
N VAL A 43 2.26 -9.34 -4.99
CA VAL A 43 2.40 -8.36 -6.07
C VAL A 43 1.92 -7.01 -5.56
N LEU A 44 2.81 -6.04 -5.48
CA LEU A 44 2.49 -4.67 -5.08
C LEU A 44 2.30 -3.81 -6.32
N LEU A 45 1.09 -3.27 -6.53
CA LEU A 45 0.77 -2.46 -7.72
C LEU A 45 0.65 -0.98 -7.36
N HIS A 46 0.66 -0.14 -8.39
CA HIS A 46 0.42 1.31 -8.31
C HIS A 46 1.44 2.05 -7.43
N LEU A 47 2.69 1.57 -7.35
CA LEU A 47 3.72 2.25 -6.56
C LEU A 47 3.98 3.68 -7.06
N ASP A 48 3.83 3.90 -8.37
CA ASP A 48 4.01 5.21 -9.03
C ASP A 48 2.97 6.26 -8.61
N THR A 49 1.85 5.83 -8.01
CA THR A 49 0.82 6.75 -7.49
C THR A 49 1.25 7.44 -6.21
N MET A 50 2.35 7.00 -5.60
CA MET A 50 2.94 7.58 -4.40
C MET A 50 4.06 8.60 -4.70
N SER A 51 4.55 8.67 -5.94
CA SER A 51 5.56 9.65 -6.38
C SER A 51 5.03 11.08 -6.32
N GLY A 52 5.73 11.99 -5.63
CA GLY A 52 5.36 13.38 -5.38
C GLY A 52 4.86 13.63 -3.95
N LEU A 53 4.91 12.62 -3.09
CA LEU A 53 4.59 12.74 -1.67
C LEU A 53 5.85 12.93 -0.84
N LYS A 54 5.84 13.89 0.08
CA LYS A 54 6.95 14.09 1.04
C LYS A 54 7.02 12.99 2.09
N GLU A 55 5.86 12.50 2.51
CA GLU A 55 5.71 11.47 3.53
C GLU A 55 4.59 10.53 3.13
N ILE A 56 4.76 9.26 3.47
CA ILE A 56 3.80 8.18 3.20
C ILE A 56 3.53 7.46 4.51
N GLN A 57 2.26 7.20 4.78
CA GLN A 57 1.85 6.48 5.99
C GLN A 57 1.40 5.06 5.64
N VAL A 58 1.75 4.11 6.50
CA VAL A 58 1.31 2.72 6.42
C VAL A 58 0.65 2.36 7.74
N CYS A 59 -0.60 1.89 7.70
CA CYS A 59 -1.27 1.41 8.91
C CYS A 59 -0.63 0.08 9.34
N ASN A 60 0.05 0.10 10.49
CA ASN A 60 0.77 -1.07 11.03
C ASN A 60 -0.05 -1.83 12.08
N ALA A 61 -0.97 -1.15 12.74
CA ALA A 61 -1.83 -1.68 13.79
C ALA A 61 -3.14 -0.89 13.85
N TYR A 62 -4.12 -1.43 14.54
CA TYR A 62 -5.33 -0.72 14.92
C TYR A 62 -5.32 -0.45 16.42
N GLU A 63 -5.80 0.72 16.81
CA GLU A 63 -6.20 1.01 18.18
C GLU A 63 -7.73 0.90 18.29
N ILE A 64 -8.21 0.04 19.19
CA ILE A 64 -9.64 -0.21 19.41
C ILE A 64 -9.90 -0.14 20.92
N ASP A 65 -10.79 0.77 21.33
CA ASP A 65 -11.14 1.00 22.74
C ASP A 65 -9.87 1.18 23.63
N GLY A 66 -8.87 1.92 23.12
CA GLY A 66 -7.61 2.22 23.82
C GLY A 66 -6.56 1.10 23.80
N LYS A 67 -6.80 -0.01 23.08
CA LYS A 67 -5.87 -1.13 22.97
C LYS A 67 -5.38 -1.31 21.53
N GLU A 68 -4.06 -1.37 21.37
CA GLU A 68 -3.43 -1.66 20.09
C GLU A 68 -3.54 -3.16 19.75
N THR A 69 -3.75 -3.46 18.47
CA THR A 69 -3.83 -4.82 17.94
C THR A 69 -3.37 -4.86 16.49
N THR A 70 -2.62 -5.91 16.14
CA THR A 70 -2.29 -6.27 14.74
C THR A 70 -3.22 -7.37 14.20
N PHE A 71 -4.22 -7.77 14.98
CA PHE A 71 -5.25 -8.72 14.57
C PHE A 71 -6.44 -8.00 13.95
N PHE A 72 -6.81 -8.40 12.73
CA PHE A 72 -7.95 -7.85 12.01
C PHE A 72 -9.28 -8.23 12.71
N PRO A 73 -10.13 -7.26 13.11
CA PRO A 73 -11.40 -7.56 13.78
C PRO A 73 -12.40 -8.26 12.85
N SER A 74 -12.96 -9.39 13.28
CA SER A 74 -14.01 -10.11 12.54
C SER A 74 -15.41 -9.50 12.70
N ASN A 75 -15.58 -8.56 13.64
CA ASN A 75 -16.86 -7.91 13.94
C ASN A 75 -16.89 -6.48 13.37
N ILE A 76 -17.92 -6.16 12.58
CA ILE A 76 -18.06 -4.86 11.91
C ILE A 76 -18.20 -3.67 12.87
N ILE A 77 -18.89 -3.83 14.00
CA ILE A 77 -19.04 -2.77 15.02
C ILE A 77 -17.68 -2.46 15.64
N ARG A 78 -16.88 -3.51 15.86
CA ARG A 78 -15.53 -3.37 16.41
C ARG A 78 -14.55 -2.78 15.39
N LEU A 79 -14.64 -3.19 14.12
CA LEU A 79 -13.87 -2.60 13.03
C LEU A 79 -14.21 -1.12 12.80
N ALA A 80 -15.47 -0.72 12.95
CA ALA A 80 -15.90 0.67 12.80
C ALA A 80 -15.28 1.62 13.84
N LYS A 81 -14.81 1.09 14.97
CA LYS A 81 -14.08 1.84 16.01
C LYS A 81 -12.56 1.86 15.80
N ALA A 82 -12.04 1.07 14.86
CA ALA A 82 -10.60 0.95 14.66
C ALA A 82 -10.01 2.26 14.17
N ARG A 83 -8.97 2.72 14.88
CA ARG A 83 -8.14 3.84 14.47
C ARG A 83 -6.80 3.30 14.01
N CYS A 84 -6.39 3.65 12.80
CA CYS A 84 -5.09 3.24 12.29
C CYS A 84 -3.97 3.87 13.11
N VAL A 85 -3.03 3.04 13.56
CA VAL A 85 -1.72 3.47 14.05
C VAL A 85 -0.79 3.43 12.84
N TYR A 86 -0.21 4.57 12.51
CA TYR A 86 0.56 4.74 11.29
C TYR A 86 2.06 4.72 11.57
N GLU A 87 2.79 3.94 10.77
CA GLU A 87 4.22 4.13 10.56
C GLU A 87 4.39 5.11 9.39
N THR A 88 5.12 6.21 9.61
CA THR A 88 5.36 7.23 8.58
C THR A 88 6.78 7.08 8.05
N VAL A 89 6.91 7.04 6.73
CA VAL A 89 8.20 6.99 6.03
C VAL A 89 8.35 8.18 5.09
N PRO A 90 9.60 8.57 4.77
CA PRO A 90 9.85 9.56 3.72
C PRO A 90 9.29 9.04 2.39
N GLY A 91 8.65 9.92 1.62
CA GLY A 91 8.26 9.64 0.25
C GLY A 91 9.38 9.98 -0.74
N TRP A 92 9.01 10.14 -2.02
CA TRP A 92 9.93 10.44 -3.11
C TRP A 92 9.21 11.28 -4.15
N ASP A 93 9.94 12.14 -4.85
CA ASP A 93 9.40 13.04 -5.88
C ASP A 93 9.63 12.50 -7.30
N GLU A 94 10.58 11.57 -7.45
CA GLU A 94 11.01 11.02 -8.72
C GLU A 94 9.90 10.22 -9.43
N ASP A 95 9.84 10.38 -10.75
CA ASP A 95 9.05 9.52 -11.61
C ASP A 95 9.74 8.15 -11.75
N ILE A 96 9.03 7.10 -11.34
CA ILE A 96 9.52 5.71 -11.36
C ILE A 96 8.92 4.89 -12.50
N THR A 97 8.10 5.50 -13.37
CA THR A 97 7.30 4.79 -14.38
C THR A 97 8.14 4.09 -15.46
N GLU A 98 9.39 4.49 -15.63
CA GLU A 98 10.34 3.91 -16.57
C GLU A 98 11.37 2.97 -15.91
N ALA A 99 11.29 2.77 -14.58
CA ALA A 99 12.18 1.85 -13.87
C ALA A 99 11.94 0.40 -14.31
N LYS A 100 13.02 -0.30 -14.64
CA LYS A 100 13.00 -1.68 -15.19
C LYS A 100 13.37 -2.73 -14.16
N ASN A 101 14.07 -2.35 -13.10
CA ASN A 101 14.44 -3.23 -12.01
C ASN A 101 14.34 -2.52 -10.66
N PHE A 102 14.41 -3.29 -9.59
CA PHE A 102 14.23 -2.76 -8.23
C PHE A 102 15.32 -1.78 -7.83
N ASP A 103 16.54 -1.94 -8.34
CA ASP A 103 17.69 -1.11 -7.97
C ASP A 103 17.61 0.31 -8.55
N GLU A 104 16.97 0.47 -9.71
CA GLU A 104 16.66 1.75 -10.35
C GLU A 104 15.65 2.60 -9.56
N LEU A 105 14.91 2.01 -8.62
CA LEU A 105 13.97 2.76 -7.79
C LEU A 105 14.70 3.68 -6.79
N PRO A 106 14.13 4.86 -6.47
CA PRO A 106 14.62 5.71 -5.40
C PRO A 106 14.74 4.95 -4.08
N VAL A 107 15.69 5.36 -3.24
CA VAL A 107 15.94 4.71 -1.94
C VAL A 107 14.68 4.67 -1.07
N ASN A 108 13.89 5.74 -1.06
CA ASN A 108 12.66 5.82 -0.27
C ASN A 108 11.56 4.89 -0.82
N ALA A 109 11.44 4.75 -2.15
CA ALA A 109 10.55 3.78 -2.77
C ALA A 109 10.92 2.34 -2.39
N LYS A 110 12.22 2.01 -2.46
CA LYS A 110 12.73 0.70 -2.02
C LYS A 110 12.45 0.44 -0.53
N ASN A 111 12.65 1.45 0.32
CA ASN A 111 12.39 1.35 1.75
C ASN A 111 10.90 1.15 2.07
N TYR A 112 10.02 1.82 1.32
CA TYR A 112 8.58 1.62 1.43
C TYR A 112 8.16 0.18 1.09
N VAL A 113 8.69 -0.39 0.00
CA VAL A 113 8.44 -1.80 -0.36
C VAL A 113 8.93 -2.74 0.74
N LYS A 114 10.16 -2.54 1.23
CA LYS A 114 10.74 -3.36 2.32
C LYS A 114 9.96 -3.24 3.63
N LEU A 115 9.44 -2.06 3.95
CA LEU A 115 8.57 -1.85 5.10
C LEU A 115 7.30 -2.70 4.97
N ILE A 116 6.64 -2.67 3.81
CA ILE A 116 5.45 -3.49 3.56
C ILE A 116 5.78 -4.98 3.74
N GLU A 117 6.87 -5.48 3.14
CA GLU A 117 7.32 -6.88 3.30
C GLU A 117 7.48 -7.25 4.79
N LYS A 118 8.13 -6.38 5.57
CA LYS A 118 8.31 -6.56 7.02
C LYS A 118 6.97 -6.64 7.76
N LEU A 119 6.04 -5.73 7.46
CA LEU A 119 4.75 -5.66 8.18
C LEU A 119 3.83 -6.83 7.86
N ILE A 120 3.81 -7.28 6.60
CA ILE A 120 2.93 -8.39 6.19
C ILE A 120 3.57 -9.77 6.38
N GLY A 121 4.91 -9.82 6.54
CA GLY A 121 5.68 -11.04 6.76
C GLY A 121 5.83 -11.93 5.52
N ARG A 122 5.73 -11.34 4.31
CA ARG A 122 5.85 -12.05 3.02
C ARG A 122 6.63 -11.23 2.00
N PRO A 123 7.37 -11.90 1.09
CA PRO A 123 8.12 -11.22 0.04
C PRO A 123 7.20 -10.59 -1.01
N ILE A 124 7.61 -9.43 -1.51
CA ILE A 124 7.03 -8.80 -2.71
C ILE A 124 7.92 -9.18 -3.89
N ARG A 125 7.35 -9.98 -4.80
CA ARG A 125 8.04 -10.51 -5.99
C ARG A 125 7.80 -9.69 -7.25
N MET A 126 6.74 -8.90 -7.27
CA MET A 126 6.43 -8.05 -8.39
C MET A 126 6.00 -6.67 -7.91
N VAL A 127 6.52 -5.63 -8.57
CA VAL A 127 6.19 -4.23 -8.29
C VAL A 127 5.69 -3.56 -9.56
N GLY A 128 4.46 -3.09 -9.56
CA GLY A 128 3.87 -2.30 -10.64
C GLY A 128 4.21 -0.82 -10.47
N VAL A 129 4.86 -0.24 -11.48
CA VAL A 129 5.25 1.18 -11.54
C VAL A 129 4.48 1.96 -12.62
N GLY A 130 3.41 1.37 -13.15
CA GLY A 130 2.52 2.04 -14.09
C GLY A 130 1.48 1.09 -14.70
N PRO A 131 0.58 1.59 -15.55
CA PRO A 131 -0.55 0.81 -16.07
C PRO A 131 -0.15 -0.15 -17.20
N LYS A 132 1.00 0.04 -17.87
CA LYS A 132 1.41 -0.83 -18.97
C LYS A 132 1.96 -2.15 -18.43
N ARG A 133 1.75 -3.24 -19.17
CA ARG A 133 2.34 -4.56 -18.84
C ARG A 133 3.87 -4.54 -18.68
N THR A 134 4.55 -3.66 -19.42
CA THR A 134 6.01 -3.50 -19.34
C THR A 134 6.46 -2.74 -18.10
N GLN A 135 5.56 -2.07 -17.38
CA GLN A 135 5.83 -1.31 -16.16
C GLN A 135 5.65 -2.18 -14.92
N THR A 136 6.19 -3.39 -14.97
CA THR A 136 6.18 -4.37 -13.89
C THR A 136 7.59 -4.89 -13.68
N ILE A 137 8.11 -4.66 -12.48
CA ILE A 137 9.43 -5.10 -12.02
C ILE A 137 9.28 -6.47 -11.36
N TYR A 138 10.17 -7.42 -11.66
CA TYR A 138 10.23 -8.75 -11.06
C TYR A 138 11.43 -8.86 -10.10
N ARG A 139 11.29 -9.57 -8.98
CA ARG A 139 12.30 -9.68 -7.91
C ARG A 139 12.26 -11.03 -7.18
#